data_AF-A0A8C9MD55-F1
#
_entry.id   AF-A0A8C9MD55-F1
#
_cell.length_a   1.000
_cell.length_b   1.000
_cell.length_c   1.000
_cell.angle_alpha   90.00
_cell.angle_beta   90.00
_cell.angle_gamma   90.00
#
_symmetry.space_group_name_H-M   'P 1'
#
loop_
_entity.id
_entity.type
_entity.pdbx_description
1 polymer ?
#
loop_
_entity_poly.entity_id
_entity_poly.type
_entity_poly.pdbx_seq_one_letter_code
_entity_poly.pdbx_strand_id
1 'polypeptide(L)'
;MALDVLAVAPLYQGPDINRMRLTAELSKKPASPLNPLVPSKSKLTTIETKRVMSVLDETIHKVELVTLLSHLASKDEALEGILGGDVRRAVREHEDLCRSLLDSVAYLQDKERRLQEEEESEDEGWLRDRLLSVQLQKSNLLPLMEHIRESTKDVLRLLLDNPQAAKLSETHALGRSAEAQRFIDCLMELRGFLFEKLLTSPMEAREKTQFIQDVSRQNRRNQDIIDALENELAASMKNRDAEVEKENFVIQELKNHLHQVLRLSENNLLRTKQEAEKQQKADFRASQARVAKIQQEILLLRSQHHNLVVENREAEQALRKVRGTAGRGQRRPWGRRAGQGRPPPAGQGTAPLRRRAWEQGKYTGPILLHAGCV
;
A
#
# COMPACT_ATOMS: atom_id res chain seq x y z
N MET A 1 8.61 -1.70 54.62
CA MET A 1 7.51 -0.72 54.70
C MET A 1 7.03 -0.49 53.28
N ALA A 2 5.95 -1.18 52.92
CA ALA A 2 5.30 -1.11 51.61
C ALA A 2 4.58 0.24 51.48
N LEU A 3 4.68 0.87 50.31
CA LEU A 3 3.69 1.83 49.85
C LEU A 3 3.50 1.64 48.34
N ASP A 4 2.31 1.15 48.02
CA ASP A 4 1.76 0.86 46.71
C ASP A 4 1.86 2.06 45.76
N VAL A 5 2.45 1.81 44.59
CA VAL A 5 2.23 2.64 43.41
C VAL A 5 0.90 2.21 42.81
N LEU A 6 -0.15 2.98 43.09
CA LEU A 6 -1.45 2.87 42.42
C LEU A 6 -1.26 3.14 40.93
N ALA A 7 -1.09 2.07 40.14
CA ALA A 7 -1.21 2.10 38.70
C ALA A 7 -2.69 2.36 38.35
N VAL A 8 -3.00 3.60 38.02
CA VAL A 8 -4.29 3.98 37.43
C VAL A 8 -4.35 3.34 36.03
N ALA A 9 -5.20 2.33 35.89
CA ALA A 9 -5.49 1.71 34.60
C ALA A 9 -6.19 2.74 33.67
N PRO A 10 -5.83 2.83 32.38
CA PRO A 10 -6.55 3.69 31.45
C PRO A 10 -7.96 3.14 31.19
N LEU A 11 -8.99 3.92 31.51
CA LEU A 11 -10.41 3.63 31.24
C LEU A 11 -10.81 3.87 29.77
N TYR A 12 -9.93 3.55 28.82
CA TYR A 12 -10.28 3.56 27.40
C TYR A 12 -9.48 2.49 26.66
N GLN A 13 -10.08 1.32 26.56
CA GLN A 13 -9.65 0.27 25.64
C GLN A 13 -10.23 0.65 24.28
N GLY A 14 -9.43 1.31 23.45
CA GLY A 14 -9.80 1.63 22.07
C GLY A 14 -10.17 0.36 21.29
N PRO A 15 -10.86 0.47 20.14
CA PRO A 15 -11.28 -0.70 19.38
C PRO A 15 -10.07 -1.54 19.01
N ASP A 16 -10.06 -2.78 19.51
CA ASP A 16 -9.01 -3.77 19.31
C ASP A 16 -8.91 -4.09 17.80
N ILE A 17 -7.99 -3.42 17.10
CA ILE A 17 -7.70 -3.67 15.67
C ILE A 17 -7.17 -5.11 15.46
N ASN A 18 -6.91 -5.86 16.55
CA ASN A 18 -6.37 -7.21 16.54
C ASN A 18 -7.41 -8.34 16.38
N ARG A 19 -8.68 -8.05 16.07
CA ARG A 19 -9.70 -9.10 15.83
C ARG A 19 -10.23 -9.18 14.40
N MET A 20 -9.41 -8.85 13.40
CA MET A 20 -9.61 -9.43 12.07
C MET A 20 -9.31 -10.93 12.18
N ARG A 21 -10.35 -11.71 12.51
CA ARG A 21 -10.31 -13.17 12.44
C ARG A 21 -10.04 -13.53 10.98
N LEU A 22 -8.77 -13.80 10.66
CA LEU A 22 -8.35 -14.40 9.39
C LEU A 22 -8.97 -15.80 9.32
N THR A 23 -10.25 -15.88 8.92
CA THR A 23 -10.86 -17.10 8.41
C THR A 23 -10.56 -17.22 6.92
N ALA A 24 -9.28 -17.09 6.56
CA ALA A 24 -8.78 -17.71 5.35
C ALA A 24 -8.21 -19.04 5.81
N GLU A 25 -8.96 -20.12 5.61
CA GLU A 25 -8.41 -21.47 5.75
C GLU A 25 -7.16 -21.55 4.87
N LEU A 26 -5.98 -21.46 5.49
CA LEU A 26 -4.72 -21.68 4.81
C LEU A 26 -4.76 -23.11 4.27
N SER A 27 -5.05 -23.24 2.98
CA SER A 27 -5.02 -24.52 2.28
C SER A 27 -3.70 -25.21 2.59
N LYS A 28 -3.77 -26.28 3.39
CA LYS A 28 -2.66 -27.16 3.81
C LYS A 28 -2.13 -27.99 2.65
N LYS A 29 -1.82 -27.37 1.51
CA LYS A 29 -1.03 -27.99 0.45
C LYS A 29 0.32 -27.31 0.44
N PRO A 30 1.39 -27.96 0.95
CA PRO A 30 2.73 -27.44 0.73
C PRO A 30 2.92 -27.30 -0.78
N ALA A 31 3.40 -26.13 -1.22
CA ALA A 31 3.85 -25.95 -2.59
C ALA A 31 4.92 -27.01 -2.84
N SER A 32 4.57 -28.02 -3.65
CA SER A 32 5.50 -29.08 -4.03
C SER A 32 6.75 -28.42 -4.63
N PRO A 33 7.96 -28.77 -4.17
CA PRO A 33 9.17 -28.20 -4.72
C PRO A 33 9.18 -28.42 -6.23
N LEU A 34 9.24 -27.32 -6.97
CA LEU A 34 9.28 -27.30 -8.42
C LEU A 34 10.58 -27.98 -8.85
N ASN A 35 10.49 -29.24 -9.29
CA ASN A 35 11.66 -29.97 -9.74
C ASN A 35 12.32 -29.22 -10.92
N PRO A 36 13.64 -29.00 -10.88
CA PRO A 36 14.36 -28.36 -11.97
C PRO A 36 14.13 -29.10 -13.30
N LEU A 37 13.80 -28.36 -14.36
CA LEU A 37 13.56 -28.88 -15.71
C LEU A 37 14.87 -29.20 -16.45
N VAL A 38 15.81 -29.85 -15.77
CA VAL A 38 17.08 -30.28 -16.36
C VAL A 38 16.82 -31.52 -17.22
N PRO A 39 17.38 -31.61 -18.44
CA PRO A 39 17.31 -32.85 -19.22
C PRO A 39 17.81 -34.04 -18.38
N SER A 40 17.08 -35.16 -18.40
CA SER A 40 17.43 -36.32 -17.56
C SER A 40 18.73 -37.02 -18.01
N LYS A 41 19.17 -36.72 -19.24
CA LYS A 41 20.31 -37.36 -19.90
C LYS A 41 21.43 -36.34 -20.13
N SER A 42 22.66 -36.75 -19.85
CA SER A 42 23.89 -35.99 -20.11
C SER A 42 24.67 -36.49 -21.34
N LYS A 43 24.24 -37.60 -21.95
CA LYS A 43 24.93 -38.23 -23.10
C LYS A 43 23.93 -38.69 -24.16
N LEU A 44 24.32 -38.56 -25.43
CA LEU A 44 23.59 -39.11 -26.57
C LEU A 44 23.71 -40.63 -26.56
N THR A 45 22.57 -41.31 -26.45
CA THR A 45 22.51 -42.77 -26.32
C THR A 45 22.15 -43.46 -27.63
N THR A 46 21.41 -42.80 -28.51
CA THR A 46 20.97 -43.37 -29.79
C THR A 46 22.02 -43.19 -30.89
N ILE A 47 22.01 -44.09 -31.87
CA ILE A 47 22.96 -44.05 -32.99
C ILE A 47 22.64 -42.87 -33.91
N GLU A 48 21.36 -42.55 -34.11
CA GLU A 48 20.89 -41.45 -34.94
C GLU A 48 21.36 -40.10 -34.40
N THR A 49 21.21 -39.87 -33.09
CA THR A 49 21.65 -38.61 -32.45
C THR A 49 23.17 -38.43 -32.52
N LYS A 50 23.92 -39.53 -32.32
CA LYS A 50 25.38 -39.54 -32.50
C LYS A 50 25.79 -39.25 -33.95
N ARG A 51 25.07 -39.80 -34.94
CA ARG A 51 25.31 -39.53 -36.38
C ARG A 51 25.08 -38.06 -36.72
N VAL A 52 23.99 -37.46 -36.23
CA VAL A 52 23.71 -36.04 -36.43
C VAL A 52 24.86 -35.17 -35.88
N MET A 53 25.33 -35.46 -34.66
CA MET A 53 26.49 -34.74 -34.11
C MET A 53 27.77 -34.98 -34.90
N SER A 54 28.03 -36.22 -35.32
CA SER A 54 29.21 -36.56 -36.11
C SER A 54 29.26 -35.81 -37.44
N VAL A 55 28.12 -35.65 -38.12
CA VAL A 55 28.03 -34.88 -39.37
C VAL A 55 28.33 -33.41 -39.11
N LEU A 56 27.83 -32.85 -38.01
CA LEU A 56 28.11 -31.46 -37.64
C LEU A 56 29.59 -31.26 -37.29
N ASP A 57 30.17 -32.16 -36.48
CA ASP A 57 31.59 -32.12 -36.10
C ASP A 57 32.49 -32.23 -37.34
N GLU A 58 32.17 -33.13 -38.28
CA GLU A 58 32.88 -33.26 -39.55
C GLU A 58 32.73 -32.00 -40.42
N THR A 59 31.55 -31.37 -40.42
CA THR A 59 31.30 -30.13 -41.17
C THR A 59 32.10 -28.97 -40.60
N ILE A 60 32.11 -28.81 -39.27
CA ILE A 60 32.92 -27.80 -38.58
C ILE A 60 34.39 -27.99 -38.96
N HIS A 61 34.89 -29.21 -38.86
CA HIS A 61 36.28 -29.51 -39.21
C HIS A 61 36.62 -29.17 -40.66
N LYS A 62 35.74 -29.50 -41.62
CA LYS A 62 35.92 -29.12 -43.03
C LYS A 62 35.95 -27.60 -43.20
N VAL A 63 35.06 -26.86 -42.54
CA VAL A 63 35.04 -25.39 -42.58
C VAL A 63 36.32 -24.80 -41.97
N GLU A 64 36.79 -25.35 -40.86
CA GLU A 64 38.06 -24.95 -40.23
C GLU A 64 39.25 -25.09 -41.18
N LEU A 65 39.27 -26.14 -42.01
CA LEU A 65 40.32 -26.37 -43.01
C LEU A 65 40.19 -25.42 -44.21
N VAL A 66 38.98 -25.26 -44.78
CA VAL A 66 38.77 -24.34 -45.93
C VAL A 66 39.15 -22.91 -45.58
N THR A 67 38.76 -22.46 -44.39
CA THR A 67 39.00 -21.08 -43.95
C THR A 67 40.48 -20.76 -43.73
N LEU A 68 41.35 -21.78 -43.66
CA LEU A 68 42.79 -21.62 -43.57
C LEU A 68 43.48 -21.56 -44.94
N LEU A 69 42.82 -21.92 -46.04
CA LEU A 69 43.46 -22.05 -47.36
C LEU A 69 44.17 -20.77 -47.82
N SER A 70 43.56 -19.60 -47.61
CA SER A 70 44.18 -18.30 -47.94
C SER A 70 45.44 -18.03 -47.11
N HIS A 71 45.47 -18.46 -45.85
CA HIS A 71 46.65 -18.36 -45.00
C HIS A 71 47.76 -19.32 -45.46
N LEU A 72 47.39 -20.54 -45.85
CA LEU A 72 48.33 -21.54 -46.31
C LEU A 72 48.99 -21.13 -47.64
N ALA A 73 48.21 -20.51 -48.52
CA ALA A 73 48.70 -20.07 -49.83
C ALA A 73 49.70 -18.90 -49.72
N SER A 74 49.48 -17.98 -48.76
CA SER A 74 50.35 -16.82 -48.53
C SER A 74 51.65 -17.12 -47.76
N LYS A 75 51.77 -18.29 -47.10
CA LYS A 75 52.93 -18.66 -46.27
C LYS A 75 53.55 -20.02 -46.66
N ASP A 76 53.72 -20.25 -47.96
CA ASP A 76 54.24 -21.52 -48.52
C ASP A 76 55.62 -21.92 -47.95
N GLU A 77 56.51 -20.95 -47.69
CA GLU A 77 57.87 -21.22 -47.17
C GLU A 77 57.91 -21.65 -45.69
N ALA A 78 56.97 -21.16 -44.87
CA ALA A 78 56.92 -21.51 -43.44
C ALA A 78 56.34 -22.91 -43.20
N LEU A 79 55.74 -23.51 -44.24
CA LEU A 79 55.05 -24.80 -44.21
C LEU A 79 55.85 -25.89 -44.94
N GLU A 80 57.07 -25.58 -45.41
CA GLU A 80 58.01 -26.53 -45.96
C GLU A 80 58.36 -27.59 -44.91
N GLY A 81 57.75 -28.77 -45.04
CA GLY A 81 57.96 -29.92 -44.15
C GLY A 81 56.72 -30.36 -43.37
N ILE A 82 55.70 -29.51 -43.23
CA ILE A 82 54.41 -29.86 -42.58
C ILE A 82 53.41 -30.37 -43.62
N LEU A 83 53.40 -29.74 -44.81
CA LEU A 83 52.53 -30.09 -45.91
C LEU A 83 53.27 -30.86 -47.00
N GLY A 84 52.67 -31.94 -47.48
CA GLY A 84 53.18 -32.71 -48.62
C GLY A 84 53.24 -31.86 -49.90
N GLY A 85 54.13 -32.20 -50.83
CA GLY A 85 54.31 -31.48 -52.09
C GLY A 85 53.02 -31.34 -52.91
N ASP A 86 52.21 -32.40 -52.93
CA ASP A 86 50.94 -32.42 -53.67
C ASP A 86 49.89 -31.46 -53.07
N VAL A 87 49.81 -31.39 -51.73
CA VAL A 87 48.91 -30.46 -51.03
C VAL A 87 49.31 -29.02 -51.32
N ARG A 88 50.61 -28.70 -51.23
CA ARG A 88 51.12 -27.34 -51.51
C ARG A 88 50.88 -26.93 -52.96
N ARG A 89 51.02 -27.86 -53.90
CA ARG A 89 50.69 -27.61 -55.31
C ARG A 89 49.21 -27.31 -55.47
N ALA A 90 48.35 -28.16 -54.94
CA ALA A 90 46.90 -28.00 -55.05
C ALA A 90 46.41 -26.69 -54.38
N VAL A 91 46.98 -26.30 -53.24
CA VAL A 91 46.68 -25.01 -52.58
C VAL A 91 47.09 -23.82 -53.44
N ARG A 92 48.26 -23.87 -54.10
CA ARG A 92 48.70 -22.80 -55.02
C ARG A 92 47.80 -22.68 -56.25
N GLU A 93 47.49 -23.81 -56.90
CA GLU A 93 46.57 -23.83 -58.04
C GLU A 93 45.18 -23.32 -57.65
N HIS A 94 44.71 -23.66 -56.45
CA HIS A 94 43.46 -23.13 -55.88
C HIS A 94 43.51 -21.61 -55.68
N GLU A 95 44.63 -21.10 -55.14
CA GLU A 95 44.82 -19.67 -54.95
C GLU A 95 44.89 -18.92 -56.29
N ASP A 96 45.55 -19.48 -57.30
CA ASP A 96 45.61 -18.93 -58.65
C ASP A 96 44.21 -18.80 -59.28
N LEU A 97 43.35 -19.82 -59.09
CA LEU A 97 41.95 -19.78 -59.52
C LEU A 97 41.16 -18.69 -58.76
N CYS A 98 41.36 -18.57 -57.45
CA CYS A 98 40.72 -17.54 -56.64
C CYS A 98 41.16 -16.14 -57.07
N ARG A 99 42.45 -15.93 -57.33
CA ARG A 99 43.00 -14.66 -57.85
C ARG A 99 42.42 -14.33 -59.22
N SER A 100 42.33 -15.31 -60.12
CA SER A 100 41.69 -15.13 -61.44
C SER A 100 40.22 -14.71 -61.34
N LEU A 101 39.47 -15.26 -60.39
CA LEU A 101 38.08 -14.86 -60.14
C LEU A 101 38.01 -13.42 -59.62
N LEU A 102 38.85 -13.07 -58.63
CA LEU A 102 38.89 -11.72 -58.08
C LEU A 102 39.25 -10.67 -59.14
N ASP A 103 40.25 -10.96 -59.98
CA ASP A 103 40.66 -10.09 -61.09
C ASP A 103 39.53 -9.93 -62.12
N SER A 104 38.85 -11.03 -62.46
CA SER A 104 37.71 -11.00 -63.39
C SER A 104 36.53 -10.20 -62.83
N VAL A 105 36.25 -10.32 -61.54
CA VAL A 105 35.20 -9.54 -60.85
C VAL A 105 35.57 -8.07 -60.79
N ALA A 106 36.80 -7.73 -60.41
CA ALA A 106 37.28 -6.35 -60.36
C ALA A 106 37.23 -5.68 -61.74
N TYR A 107 37.69 -6.38 -62.79
CA TYR A 107 37.59 -5.93 -64.17
C TYR A 107 36.13 -5.67 -64.58
N LEU A 108 35.20 -6.56 -64.23
CA LEU A 108 33.79 -6.39 -64.57
C LEU A 108 33.13 -5.25 -63.80
N GLN A 109 33.47 -5.06 -62.53
CA GLN A 109 32.98 -3.94 -61.73
C GLN A 109 33.48 -2.60 -62.29
N ASP A 110 34.75 -2.53 -62.67
CA ASP A 110 35.33 -1.35 -63.31
C ASP A 110 34.68 -1.06 -64.67
N LYS A 111 34.43 -2.11 -65.47
CA LYS A 111 33.73 -1.99 -66.76
C LYS A 111 32.29 -1.54 -66.56
N GLU A 112 31.57 -2.05 -65.56
CA GLU A 112 30.21 -1.65 -65.23
C GLU A 112 30.13 -0.21 -64.74
N ARG A 113 31.06 0.24 -63.87
CA ARG A 113 31.14 1.64 -63.43
C ARG A 113 31.33 2.60 -64.61
N ARG A 114 32.23 2.28 -65.55
CA ARG A 114 32.44 3.11 -66.75
C ARG A 114 31.20 3.18 -67.63
N LEU A 115 30.42 2.10 -67.73
CA LEU A 115 29.16 2.12 -68.48
C LEU A 115 28.11 3.00 -67.83
N GLN A 116 28.04 3.05 -66.49
CA GLN A 116 27.15 3.95 -65.77
C GLN A 116 27.53 5.43 -65.98
N GLU A 117 28.83 5.72 -66.16
CA GLU A 117 29.32 7.06 -66.49
C GLU A 117 29.08 7.43 -67.98
N GLU A 118 29.09 6.44 -68.89
CA GLU A 118 28.89 6.62 -70.35
C GLU A 118 27.41 6.59 -70.79
N GLU A 119 26.49 6.16 -69.91
CA GLU A 119 25.02 6.13 -70.10
C GLU A 119 24.41 7.54 -70.26
N GLU A 120 25.19 8.60 -70.01
CA GLU A 120 24.83 10.00 -70.30
C GLU A 120 24.87 10.37 -71.80
N SER A 121 25.18 9.42 -72.71
CA SER A 121 25.23 9.64 -74.17
C SER A 121 24.05 9.02 -74.94
N GLU A 122 23.65 9.63 -76.08
CA GLU A 122 22.37 9.37 -76.78
C GLU A 122 22.30 8.09 -77.66
N ASP A 123 23.34 7.25 -77.76
CA ASP A 123 23.34 6.09 -78.66
C ASP A 123 22.82 4.80 -77.99
N GLU A 124 21.49 4.63 -78.00
CA GLU A 124 20.78 3.48 -77.42
C GLU A 124 21.23 2.10 -77.94
N GLY A 125 21.66 2.00 -79.20
CA GLY A 125 22.02 0.72 -79.81
C GLY A 125 23.36 0.19 -79.30
N TRP A 126 24.35 1.09 -79.23
CA TRP A 126 25.69 0.80 -78.73
C TRP A 126 25.68 0.44 -77.23
N LEU A 127 24.88 1.13 -76.43
CA LEU A 127 24.70 0.84 -75.00
C LEU A 127 24.11 -0.56 -74.76
N ARG A 128 23.12 -0.98 -75.56
CA ARG A 128 22.51 -2.32 -75.47
C ARG A 128 23.52 -3.44 -75.74
N ASP A 129 24.32 -3.34 -76.81
CA ASP A 129 25.35 -4.34 -77.14
C ASP A 129 26.44 -4.44 -76.05
N ARG A 130 26.80 -3.30 -75.46
CA ARG A 130 27.81 -3.24 -74.40
C ARG A 130 27.31 -3.81 -73.07
N LEU A 131 26.05 -3.57 -72.73
CA LEU A 131 25.36 -4.20 -71.60
C LEU A 131 25.29 -5.73 -71.76
N LEU A 132 24.88 -6.20 -72.95
CA LEU A 132 24.85 -7.63 -73.28
C LEU A 132 26.25 -8.27 -73.14
N SER A 133 27.30 -7.58 -73.56
CA SER A 133 28.69 -8.03 -73.39
C SER A 133 29.09 -8.19 -71.92
N VAL A 134 28.75 -7.21 -71.05
CA VAL A 134 29.02 -7.31 -69.61
C VAL A 134 28.22 -8.45 -68.99
N GLN A 135 26.96 -8.61 -69.36
CA GLN A 135 26.10 -9.67 -68.85
C GLN A 135 26.59 -11.07 -69.27
N LEU A 136 27.08 -11.22 -70.51
CA LEU A 136 27.74 -12.45 -70.96
C LEU A 136 29.01 -12.73 -70.16
N GLN A 137 29.85 -11.72 -69.92
CA GLN A 137 31.07 -11.91 -69.11
C GLN A 137 30.75 -12.25 -67.64
N LYS A 138 29.69 -11.67 -67.06
CA LYS A 138 29.18 -12.08 -65.73
C LYS A 138 28.75 -13.55 -65.73
N SER A 139 28.12 -14.04 -66.80
CA SER A 139 27.75 -15.45 -66.92
C SER A 139 28.97 -16.39 -66.98
N ASN A 140 30.10 -15.93 -67.51
CA ASN A 140 31.36 -16.69 -67.54
C ASN A 140 32.04 -16.80 -66.17
N LEU A 141 31.62 -16.03 -65.16
CA LEU A 141 32.09 -16.21 -63.78
C LEU A 141 31.54 -17.50 -63.17
N LEU A 142 30.36 -17.97 -63.59
CA LEU A 142 29.73 -19.16 -63.05
C LEU A 142 30.60 -20.42 -63.24
N PRO A 143 31.10 -20.74 -64.46
CA PRO A 143 32.07 -21.82 -64.62
C PRO A 143 33.29 -21.67 -63.72
N LEU A 144 33.83 -20.46 -63.54
CA LEU A 144 35.02 -20.25 -62.72
C LEU A 144 34.73 -20.50 -61.23
N MET A 145 33.57 -20.09 -60.74
CA MET A 145 33.11 -20.41 -59.37
C MET A 145 32.94 -21.92 -59.16
N GLU A 146 32.44 -22.64 -60.17
CA GLU A 146 32.38 -24.11 -60.13
C GLU A 146 33.79 -24.71 -60.06
N HIS A 147 34.73 -24.29 -60.92
CA HIS A 147 36.12 -24.76 -60.85
C HIS A 147 36.76 -24.51 -59.47
N ILE A 148 36.51 -23.34 -58.86
CA ILE A 148 36.97 -23.05 -57.49
C ILE A 148 36.34 -24.02 -56.50
N ARG A 149 35.03 -24.29 -56.60
CA ARG A 149 34.34 -25.24 -55.72
C ARG A 149 34.90 -26.65 -55.84
N GLU A 150 35.14 -27.11 -57.06
CA GLU A 150 35.76 -28.41 -57.34
C GLU A 150 37.18 -28.47 -56.78
N SER A 151 37.99 -27.44 -57.04
CA SER A 151 39.33 -27.29 -56.50
C SER A 151 39.35 -27.28 -54.97
N THR A 152 38.42 -26.57 -54.30
CA THR A 152 38.27 -26.61 -52.83
C THR A 152 38.01 -28.03 -52.35
N LYS A 153 37.15 -28.80 -53.03
CA LYS A 153 36.87 -30.20 -52.67
C LYS A 153 38.13 -31.07 -52.83
N ASP A 154 38.90 -30.87 -53.90
CA ASP A 154 40.13 -31.62 -54.15
C ASP A 154 41.19 -31.33 -53.08
N VAL A 155 41.43 -30.05 -52.77
CA VAL A 155 42.33 -29.63 -51.70
C VAL A 155 41.86 -30.18 -50.35
N LEU A 156 40.56 -30.12 -50.06
CA LEU A 156 40.00 -30.67 -48.83
C LEU A 156 40.20 -32.18 -48.70
N ARG A 157 40.02 -32.96 -49.79
CA ARG A 157 40.29 -34.40 -49.77
C ARG A 157 41.74 -34.67 -49.41
N LEU A 158 42.68 -33.97 -50.06
CA LEU A 158 44.11 -34.09 -49.78
C LEU A 158 44.47 -33.69 -48.34
N LEU A 159 43.80 -32.69 -47.77
CA LEU A 159 43.99 -32.29 -46.37
C LEU A 159 43.42 -33.34 -45.40
N LEU A 160 42.22 -33.84 -45.65
CA LEU A 160 41.57 -34.85 -44.79
C LEU A 160 42.32 -36.19 -44.80
N ASP A 161 42.93 -36.55 -45.93
CA ASP A 161 43.77 -37.76 -46.05
C ASP A 161 45.11 -37.62 -45.30
N ASN A 162 45.46 -36.42 -44.82
CA ASN A 162 46.71 -36.15 -44.13
C ASN A 162 46.51 -35.89 -42.61
N PRO A 163 47.07 -36.72 -41.71
CA PRO A 163 46.93 -36.52 -40.26
C PRO A 163 47.57 -35.22 -39.74
N GLN A 164 48.47 -34.58 -40.49
CA GLN A 164 49.03 -33.27 -40.12
C GLN A 164 48.03 -32.12 -40.31
N ALA A 165 46.93 -32.30 -41.07
CA ALA A 165 45.90 -31.28 -41.25
C ALA A 165 45.12 -30.93 -39.98
N ALA A 166 44.95 -31.92 -39.08
CA ALA A 166 44.37 -31.68 -37.76
C ALA A 166 45.25 -30.72 -36.94
N LYS A 167 46.57 -30.94 -36.94
CA LYS A 167 47.51 -30.03 -36.26
C LYS A 167 47.52 -28.63 -36.88
N LEU A 168 47.41 -28.53 -38.21
CA LEU A 168 47.34 -27.24 -38.90
C LEU A 168 46.13 -26.41 -38.45
N SER A 169 44.99 -27.05 -38.19
CA SER A 169 43.77 -26.37 -37.71
C SER A 169 43.95 -25.77 -36.33
N GLU A 170 44.72 -26.43 -35.46
CA GLU A 170 45.02 -26.00 -34.09
C GLU A 170 46.12 -24.92 -34.06
N THR A 171 47.21 -25.10 -34.81
CA THR A 171 48.37 -24.20 -34.77
C THR A 171 48.16 -22.89 -35.53
N HIS A 172 47.35 -22.91 -36.59
CA HIS A 172 47.14 -21.75 -37.47
C HIS A 172 45.76 -21.11 -37.31
N ALA A 173 45.05 -21.35 -36.22
CA ALA A 173 43.74 -20.77 -35.97
C ALA A 173 43.70 -19.23 -36.08
N LEU A 174 44.82 -18.56 -35.76
CA LEU A 174 44.99 -17.11 -35.86
C LEU A 174 45.17 -16.59 -37.29
N GLY A 175 45.34 -17.47 -38.27
CA GLY A 175 45.51 -17.10 -39.68
C GLY A 175 44.20 -16.83 -40.42
N ARG A 176 43.05 -17.05 -39.77
CA ARG A 176 41.71 -16.88 -40.36
C ARG A 176 41.28 -15.41 -40.41
N SER A 177 40.38 -15.08 -41.33
CA SER A 177 39.70 -13.79 -41.30
C SER A 177 38.73 -13.71 -40.10
N ALA A 178 38.38 -12.49 -39.69
CA ALA A 178 37.46 -12.29 -38.58
C ALA A 178 36.05 -12.85 -38.90
N GLU A 179 35.63 -12.77 -40.16
CA GLU A 179 34.35 -13.29 -40.65
C GLU A 179 34.33 -14.82 -40.62
N ALA A 180 35.43 -15.45 -41.04
CA ALA A 180 35.58 -16.90 -41.00
C ALA A 180 35.58 -17.44 -39.57
N GLN A 181 36.26 -16.76 -38.64
CA GLN A 181 36.27 -17.16 -37.24
C GLN A 181 34.88 -17.02 -36.61
N ARG A 182 34.17 -15.91 -36.85
CA ARG A 182 32.77 -15.75 -36.37
C ARG A 182 31.86 -16.85 -36.90
N PHE A 183 32.02 -17.26 -38.16
CA PHE A 183 31.23 -18.35 -38.72
C PHE A 183 31.48 -19.69 -38.00
N ILE A 184 32.73 -20.00 -37.68
CA ILE A 184 33.10 -21.19 -36.90
C ILE A 184 32.51 -21.10 -35.48
N ASP A 185 32.60 -19.94 -34.83
CA ASP A 185 32.03 -19.73 -33.49
C ASP A 185 30.51 -19.98 -33.49
N CYS A 186 29.79 -19.47 -34.49
CA CYS A 186 28.36 -19.75 -34.67
C CYS A 186 28.06 -21.25 -34.89
N LEU A 187 28.91 -21.98 -35.62
CA LEU A 187 28.76 -23.43 -35.78
C LEU A 187 29.00 -24.18 -34.46
N MET A 188 29.94 -23.70 -33.64
CA MET A 188 30.19 -24.26 -32.30
C MET A 188 29.04 -23.97 -31.33
N GLU A 189 28.41 -22.80 -31.40
CA GLU A 189 27.17 -22.50 -30.67
C GLU A 189 26.02 -23.41 -31.12
N LEU A 190 25.84 -23.57 -32.45
CA LEU A 190 24.85 -24.48 -33.02
C LEU A 190 25.08 -25.92 -32.56
N ARG A 191 26.34 -26.35 -32.46
CA ARG A 191 26.72 -27.65 -31.93
C ARG A 191 26.26 -27.84 -30.48
N GLY A 192 26.49 -26.84 -29.62
CA GLY A 192 26.00 -26.85 -28.24
C GLY A 192 24.47 -26.92 -28.17
N PHE A 193 23.79 -26.06 -28.92
CA PHE A 193 22.34 -26.04 -29.00
C PHE A 193 21.75 -27.36 -29.48
N LEU A 194 22.31 -27.93 -30.56
CA LEU A 194 21.84 -29.18 -31.13
C LEU A 194 22.04 -30.35 -30.17
N PHE A 195 23.17 -30.36 -29.45
CA PHE A 195 23.43 -31.36 -28.41
C PHE A 195 22.36 -31.34 -27.32
N GLU A 196 22.01 -30.16 -26.79
CA GLU A 196 20.93 -30.01 -25.81
C GLU A 196 19.57 -30.47 -26.36
N LYS A 197 19.27 -30.15 -27.61
CA LYS A 197 18.02 -30.59 -28.27
C LYS A 197 17.97 -32.10 -28.44
N LEU A 198 19.08 -32.73 -28.83
CA LEU A 198 19.16 -34.18 -29.01
C LEU A 198 19.18 -34.94 -27.67
N LEU A 199 19.58 -34.29 -26.56
CA LEU A 199 19.44 -34.84 -25.21
C LEU A 199 18.00 -34.83 -24.71
N THR A 200 17.17 -33.93 -25.22
CA THR A 200 15.79 -33.75 -24.76
C THR A 200 14.86 -34.73 -25.46
N SER A 201 14.19 -35.59 -24.69
CA SER A 201 13.17 -36.49 -25.25
C SER A 201 11.92 -35.70 -25.70
N PRO A 202 11.21 -36.11 -26.77
CA PRO A 202 9.92 -35.53 -27.13
C PRO A 202 8.91 -35.54 -25.97
N MET A 203 8.99 -36.55 -25.09
CA MET A 203 8.16 -36.61 -23.89
C MET A 203 8.56 -35.54 -22.88
N GLU A 204 9.85 -35.42 -22.56
CA GLU A 204 10.38 -34.40 -21.65
C GLU A 204 10.03 -32.98 -22.13
N ALA A 205 10.08 -32.72 -23.43
CA ALA A 205 9.69 -31.42 -23.98
C ALA A 205 8.20 -31.08 -23.74
N ARG A 206 7.33 -32.09 -23.87
CA ARG A 206 5.89 -31.96 -23.58
C ARG A 206 5.65 -31.77 -22.09
N GLU A 207 6.30 -32.57 -21.26
CA GLU A 207 6.23 -32.46 -19.79
C GLU A 207 6.68 -31.07 -19.31
N LYS A 208 7.80 -30.55 -19.84
CA LYS A 208 8.27 -29.17 -19.55
C LYS A 208 7.23 -28.13 -19.93
N THR A 209 6.64 -28.26 -21.12
CA THR A 209 5.62 -27.33 -21.61
C THR A 209 4.37 -27.37 -20.73
N GLN A 210 3.91 -28.57 -20.39
CA GLN A 210 2.75 -28.77 -19.53
C GLN A 210 2.99 -28.22 -18.12
N PHE A 211 4.16 -28.48 -17.55
CA PHE A 211 4.57 -27.93 -16.26
C PHE A 211 4.55 -26.39 -16.26
N ILE A 212 5.12 -25.75 -17.29
CA ILE A 212 5.10 -24.28 -17.42
C ILE A 212 3.65 -23.77 -17.52
N GLN A 213 2.78 -24.46 -18.25
CA GLN A 213 1.37 -24.09 -18.36
C GLN A 213 0.63 -24.22 -17.03
N ASP A 214 0.91 -25.27 -16.26
CA ASP A 214 0.30 -25.51 -14.95
C ASP A 214 0.73 -24.46 -13.93
N VAL A 215 2.03 -24.13 -13.88
CA VAL A 215 2.56 -23.03 -13.05
C VAL A 215 1.93 -21.70 -13.45
N SER A 216 1.82 -21.43 -14.76
CA SER A 216 1.19 -20.21 -15.26
C SER A 216 -0.28 -20.10 -14.86
N ARG A 217 -1.02 -21.22 -14.93
CA ARG A 217 -2.41 -21.28 -14.49
C ARG A 217 -2.54 -21.06 -12.99
N GLN A 218 -1.66 -21.65 -12.19
CA GLN A 218 -1.66 -21.46 -10.75
C GLN A 218 -1.33 -20.01 -10.38
N ASN A 219 -0.35 -19.40 -11.03
CA ASN A 219 0.02 -18.01 -10.80
C ASN A 219 -1.13 -17.06 -11.12
N ARG A 220 -1.87 -17.29 -12.22
CA ARG A 220 -3.06 -16.49 -12.53
C ARG A 220 -4.13 -16.59 -11.44
N ARG A 221 -4.45 -17.80 -10.98
CA ARG A 221 -5.41 -18.00 -9.87
C ARG A 221 -4.95 -17.32 -8.58
N ASN A 222 -3.66 -17.41 -8.26
CA ASN A 222 -3.11 -16.75 -7.10
C ASN A 222 -3.24 -15.23 -7.23
N GLN A 223 -2.99 -14.67 -8.43
CA GLN A 223 -3.18 -13.25 -8.69
C GLN A 223 -4.64 -12.83 -8.53
N ASP A 224 -5.59 -13.60 -9.07
CA ASP A 224 -7.02 -13.31 -8.93
C ASP A 224 -7.45 -13.27 -7.45
N ILE A 225 -6.90 -14.17 -6.61
CA ILE A 225 -7.15 -14.19 -5.16
C ILE A 225 -6.52 -12.97 -4.48
N ILE A 226 -5.29 -12.61 -4.83
CA ILE A 226 -4.61 -11.42 -4.29
C ILE A 226 -5.42 -10.17 -4.62
N ASP A 227 -5.82 -10.00 -5.88
CA ASP A 227 -6.61 -8.86 -6.33
C ASP A 227 -7.95 -8.77 -5.60
N ALA A 228 -8.62 -9.91 -5.38
CA ALA A 228 -9.87 -9.96 -4.60
C ALA A 228 -9.66 -9.51 -3.15
N LEU A 229 -8.61 -10.02 -2.48
CA LEU A 229 -8.29 -9.66 -1.09
C LEU A 229 -7.87 -8.19 -0.96
N GLU A 230 -7.12 -7.66 -1.92
CA GLU A 230 -6.74 -6.23 -1.95
C GLU A 230 -7.98 -5.34 -2.10
N ASN A 231 -8.93 -5.73 -2.95
CA ASN A 231 -10.20 -5.02 -3.11
C ASN A 231 -11.05 -5.06 -1.83
N GLU A 232 -11.15 -6.21 -1.16
CA GLU A 232 -11.86 -6.34 0.11
C GLU A 232 -11.22 -5.48 1.20
N LEU A 233 -9.89 -5.48 1.28
CA LEU A 233 -9.15 -4.65 2.21
C LEU A 233 -9.39 -3.15 1.96
N ALA A 234 -9.30 -2.72 0.70
CA ALA A 234 -9.57 -1.33 0.32
C ALA A 234 -11.01 -0.91 0.67
N ALA A 235 -11.99 -1.77 0.40
CA ALA A 235 -13.39 -1.52 0.75
C ALA A 235 -13.58 -1.43 2.27
N SER A 236 -12.96 -2.34 3.04
CA SER A 236 -13.03 -2.32 4.50
C SER A 236 -12.37 -1.08 5.10
N MET A 237 -11.22 -0.65 4.58
CA MET A 237 -10.55 0.58 5.02
C MET A 237 -11.43 1.80 4.77
N LYS A 238 -11.99 1.92 3.56
CA LYS A 238 -12.90 3.02 3.21
C LYS A 238 -14.14 3.07 4.12
N ASN A 239 -14.73 1.92 4.43
CA ASN A 239 -15.88 1.88 5.34
C ASN A 239 -15.51 2.34 6.75
N ARG A 240 -14.37 1.88 7.27
CA ARG A 240 -13.86 2.29 8.58
C ARG A 240 -13.56 3.79 8.63
N ASP A 241 -12.94 4.34 7.58
CA ASP A 241 -12.63 5.77 7.53
C ASP A 241 -13.93 6.61 7.49
N ALA A 242 -14.95 6.16 6.74
CA ALA A 242 -16.28 6.81 6.73
C ALA A 242 -17.00 6.72 8.09
N GLU A 243 -16.81 5.65 8.86
CA GLU A 243 -17.35 5.52 10.22
C GLU A 243 -16.63 6.48 11.19
N VAL A 244 -15.30 6.57 11.10
CA VAL A 244 -14.51 7.54 11.87
C VAL A 244 -14.94 8.98 11.55
N GLU A 245 -15.21 9.31 10.30
CA GLU A 245 -15.73 10.63 9.91
C GLU A 245 -17.09 10.93 10.56
N LYS A 246 -18.01 9.95 10.58
CA LYS A 246 -19.32 10.09 11.25
C LYS A 246 -19.17 10.28 12.76
N GLU A 247 -18.34 9.47 13.42
CA GLU A 247 -18.07 9.60 14.85
C GLU A 247 -17.45 10.97 15.17
N ASN A 248 -16.51 11.45 14.36
CA ASN A 248 -15.91 12.77 14.51
C ASN A 248 -16.95 13.90 14.39
N PHE A 249 -17.91 13.77 13.46
CA PHE A 249 -19.01 14.72 13.34
C PHE A 249 -19.86 14.76 14.61
N VAL A 250 -20.25 13.59 15.14
CA VAL A 250 -21.03 13.49 16.39
C VAL A 250 -20.26 14.07 17.58
N ILE A 251 -18.95 13.81 17.68
CA ILE A 251 -18.10 14.39 18.72
C ILE A 251 -18.11 15.92 18.63
N GLN A 252 -18.05 16.48 17.42
CA GLN A 252 -18.07 17.93 17.22
C GLN A 252 -19.43 18.55 17.59
N GLU A 253 -20.53 17.89 17.23
CA GLU A 253 -21.87 18.31 17.61
C GLU A 253 -22.06 18.29 19.14
N LEU A 254 -21.66 17.20 19.81
CA LEU A 254 -21.73 17.09 21.26
C LEU A 254 -20.85 18.13 21.97
N LYS A 255 -19.66 18.41 21.46
CA LYS A 255 -18.80 19.51 21.96
C LYS A 255 -19.51 20.86 21.88
N ASN A 256 -20.20 21.14 20.78
CA ASN A 256 -20.95 22.38 20.59
C ASN A 256 -22.13 22.48 21.57
N HIS A 257 -22.91 21.40 21.72
CA HIS A 257 -24.01 21.33 22.68
C HIS A 257 -23.52 21.54 24.11
N LEU A 258 -22.42 20.88 24.50
CA LEU A 258 -21.84 21.05 25.83
C LEU A 258 -21.40 22.50 26.07
N HIS A 259 -20.76 23.14 25.08
CA HIS A 259 -20.36 24.54 25.20
C HIS A 259 -21.58 25.48 25.35
N GLN A 260 -22.67 25.19 24.63
CA GLN A 260 -23.91 25.96 24.74
C GLN A 260 -24.57 25.80 26.11
N VAL A 261 -24.68 24.57 26.62
CA VAL A 261 -25.23 24.30 27.96
C VAL A 261 -24.38 24.99 29.04
N LEU A 262 -23.06 24.91 28.93
CA LEU A 262 -22.15 25.58 29.87
C LEU A 262 -22.43 27.09 29.89
N ARG A 263 -22.42 27.75 28.73
CA ARG A 263 -22.71 29.20 28.64
C ARG A 263 -24.09 29.56 29.20
N LEU A 264 -25.12 28.79 28.87
CA LEU A 264 -26.48 29.04 29.38
C LEU A 264 -26.53 28.89 30.90
N SER A 265 -25.86 27.88 31.46
CA SER A 265 -25.81 27.63 32.90
C SER A 265 -25.07 28.74 33.65
N GLU A 266 -23.93 29.23 33.12
CA GLU A 266 -23.17 30.33 33.70
C GLU A 266 -23.99 31.62 33.71
N ASN A 267 -24.65 31.94 32.60
CA ASN A 267 -25.52 33.13 32.50
C ASN A 267 -26.71 33.04 33.45
N ASN A 268 -27.37 31.87 33.54
CA ASN A 268 -28.49 31.66 34.44
C ASN A 268 -28.08 31.75 35.92
N LEU A 269 -26.93 31.17 36.27
CA LEU A 269 -26.38 31.25 37.62
C LEU A 269 -26.06 32.69 38.00
N LEU A 270 -25.41 33.44 37.09
CA LEU A 270 -25.06 34.85 37.30
C LEU A 270 -26.32 35.71 37.49
N ARG A 271 -27.34 35.52 36.67
CA ARG A 271 -28.64 36.20 36.80
C ARG A 271 -29.33 35.86 38.12
N THR A 272 -29.44 34.57 38.45
CA THR A 272 -30.07 34.10 39.70
C THR A 272 -29.37 34.67 40.92
N LYS A 273 -28.03 34.69 40.92
CA LYS A 273 -27.24 35.29 41.99
C LYS A 273 -27.54 36.78 42.15
N GLN A 274 -27.57 37.53 41.05
CA GLN A 274 -27.89 38.97 41.08
C GLN A 274 -29.32 39.23 41.56
N GLU A 275 -30.30 38.43 41.14
CA GLU A 275 -31.69 38.54 41.59
C GLU A 275 -31.81 38.24 43.09
N ALA A 276 -31.15 37.17 43.57
CA ALA A 276 -31.10 36.83 45.00
C ALA A 276 -30.44 37.93 45.84
N GLU A 277 -29.33 38.53 45.39
CA GLU A 277 -28.67 39.65 46.08
C GLU A 277 -29.55 40.90 46.14
N LYS A 278 -30.29 41.21 45.06
CA LYS A 278 -31.26 42.32 45.05
C LYS A 278 -32.40 42.06 46.04
N GLN A 279 -32.96 40.85 46.03
CA GLN A 279 -34.03 40.46 46.94
C GLN A 279 -33.56 40.52 48.41
N GLN A 280 -32.38 39.99 48.71
CA GLN A 280 -31.78 40.06 50.05
C GLN A 280 -31.64 41.50 50.55
N LYS A 281 -31.15 42.42 49.69
CA LYS A 281 -31.03 43.85 50.02
C LYS A 281 -32.41 44.48 50.28
N ALA A 282 -33.42 44.12 49.51
CA ALA A 282 -34.79 44.61 49.71
C ALA A 282 -35.38 44.10 51.03
N ASP A 283 -35.24 42.81 51.33
CA ASP A 283 -35.72 42.18 52.56
C ASP A 283 -35.02 42.72 53.79
N PHE A 284 -33.71 42.96 53.71
CA PHE A 284 -32.95 43.60 54.78
C PHE A 284 -33.48 45.00 55.11
N ARG A 285 -33.71 45.83 54.09
CA ARG A 285 -34.29 47.17 54.26
C ARG A 285 -35.71 47.12 54.84
N ALA A 286 -36.55 46.21 54.34
CA ALA A 286 -37.91 46.02 54.86
C ALA A 286 -37.89 45.57 56.33
N SER A 287 -36.98 44.68 56.70
CA SER A 287 -36.77 44.25 58.08
C SER A 287 -36.31 45.40 58.97
N GLN A 288 -35.32 46.19 58.52
CA GLN A 288 -34.83 47.36 59.23
C GLN A 288 -35.95 48.39 59.48
N ALA A 289 -36.79 48.65 58.48
CA ALA A 289 -37.95 49.53 58.61
C ALA A 289 -38.96 49.03 59.65
N ARG A 290 -39.24 47.70 59.69
CA ARG A 290 -40.11 47.10 60.72
C ARG A 290 -39.53 47.24 62.12
N VAL A 291 -38.23 46.99 62.28
CA VAL A 291 -37.53 47.16 63.57
C VAL A 291 -37.63 48.60 64.05
N ALA A 292 -37.36 49.58 63.17
CA ALA A 292 -37.48 50.99 63.51
C ALA A 292 -38.91 51.37 63.94
N LYS A 293 -39.92 50.87 63.23
CA LYS A 293 -41.34 51.08 63.58
C LYS A 293 -41.67 50.51 64.98
N ILE A 294 -41.29 49.27 65.26
CA ILE A 294 -41.51 48.64 66.57
C ILE A 294 -40.78 49.40 67.67
N GLN A 295 -39.55 49.85 67.43
CA GLN A 295 -38.81 50.68 68.40
C GLN A 295 -39.56 51.98 68.71
N GLN A 296 -40.12 52.64 67.70
CA GLN A 296 -40.92 53.85 67.89
C GLN A 296 -42.21 53.57 68.68
N GLU A 297 -42.92 52.47 68.38
CA GLU A 297 -44.11 52.04 69.13
C GLU A 297 -43.78 51.73 70.60
N ILE A 298 -42.66 51.07 70.87
CA ILE A 298 -42.18 50.82 72.24
C ILE A 298 -41.95 52.13 72.99
N LEU A 299 -41.29 53.11 72.37
CA LEU A 299 -41.05 54.41 72.99
C LEU A 299 -42.36 55.16 73.29
N LEU A 300 -43.31 55.12 72.35
CA LEU A 300 -44.63 55.72 72.54
C LEU A 300 -45.39 55.06 73.69
N LEU A 301 -45.45 53.72 73.72
CA LEU A 301 -46.11 52.97 74.78
C LEU A 301 -45.46 53.21 76.15
N ARG A 302 -44.13 53.32 76.20
CA ARG A 302 -43.41 53.70 77.44
C ARG A 302 -43.81 55.08 77.93
N SER A 303 -43.93 56.05 77.02
CA SER A 303 -44.39 57.41 77.34
C SER A 303 -45.85 57.40 77.83
N GLN A 304 -46.75 56.71 77.12
CA GLN A 304 -48.15 56.56 77.52
C GLN A 304 -48.29 55.90 78.90
N HIS A 305 -47.55 54.82 79.15
CA HIS A 305 -47.53 54.17 80.45
C HIS A 305 -47.01 55.10 81.56
N HIS A 306 -45.95 55.86 81.30
CA HIS A 306 -45.43 56.83 82.26
C HIS A 306 -46.48 57.89 82.60
N ASN A 307 -47.16 58.44 81.58
CA ASN A 307 -48.24 59.42 81.77
C ASN A 307 -49.38 58.83 82.62
N LEU A 308 -49.87 57.64 82.29
CA LEU A 308 -50.90 56.96 83.08
C LEU A 308 -50.47 56.71 84.53
N VAL A 309 -49.20 56.38 84.77
CA VAL A 309 -48.66 56.22 86.13
C VAL A 309 -48.64 57.55 86.88
N VAL A 310 -48.27 58.65 86.22
CA VAL A 310 -48.28 60.00 86.81
C VAL A 310 -49.71 60.46 87.10
N GLU A 311 -50.61 60.37 86.12
CA GLU A 311 -52.04 60.70 86.28
C GLU A 311 -52.68 59.91 87.43
N ASN A 312 -52.39 58.61 87.53
CA ASN A 312 -52.90 57.78 88.63
C ASN A 312 -52.30 58.23 89.98
N ARG A 313 -51.00 58.52 90.06
CA ARG A 313 -50.38 59.09 91.27
C ARG A 313 -51.03 60.42 91.68
N GLU A 314 -51.31 61.30 90.71
CA GLU A 314 -51.97 62.59 90.96
C GLU A 314 -53.42 62.41 91.42
N ALA A 315 -54.19 61.53 90.76
CA ALA A 315 -55.55 61.20 91.16
C ALA A 315 -55.60 60.59 92.57
N GLU A 316 -54.65 59.69 92.90
CA GLU A 316 -54.52 59.13 94.24
C GLU A 316 -54.19 60.21 95.28
N GLN A 317 -53.28 61.14 94.97
CA GLN A 317 -52.96 62.27 95.84
C GLN A 317 -54.15 63.22 96.03
N ALA A 318 -54.95 63.46 94.99
CA ALA A 318 -56.17 64.26 95.06
C ALA A 318 -57.22 63.62 95.97
N LEU A 319 -57.45 62.30 95.86
CA LEU A 319 -58.35 61.55 96.74
C LEU A 319 -57.89 61.57 98.21
N ARG A 320 -56.57 61.60 98.46
CA ARG A 320 -56.01 61.78 99.82
C ARG A 320 -56.28 63.19 100.38
N LYS A 321 -56.45 64.22 99.55
CA LYS A 321 -56.77 65.60 99.97
C LYS A 321 -58.27 65.86 100.22
N VAL A 322 -59.18 65.27 99.43
CA VAL A 322 -60.64 65.49 99.55
C VAL A 322 -61.28 64.81 100.78
N ARG A 323 -60.54 63.91 101.46
CA ARG A 323 -61.04 63.20 102.66
C ARG A 323 -61.12 64.05 103.93
N GLY A 324 -60.79 65.34 103.87
CA GLY A 324 -60.90 66.27 104.99
C GLY A 324 -62.09 67.24 104.86
N THR A 325 -63.34 66.77 104.99
CA THR A 325 -64.49 67.45 105.67
C THR A 325 -65.82 66.75 105.32
N ALA A 326 -66.66 66.54 106.35
CA ALA A 326 -67.99 65.92 106.38
C ALA A 326 -68.09 64.39 106.21
N GLY A 327 -68.18 63.70 107.35
CA GLY A 327 -68.26 62.25 107.45
C GLY A 327 -69.66 61.65 107.59
N ARG A 328 -69.75 60.36 107.26
CA ARG A 328 -70.49 59.31 107.98
C ARG A 328 -69.96 57.96 107.52
N GLY A 329 -69.77 57.06 108.48
CA GLY A 329 -68.92 55.88 108.36
C GLY A 329 -69.50 54.72 107.54
N GLN A 330 -68.59 53.93 106.98
CA GLN A 330 -68.62 52.46 106.95
C GLN A 330 -67.39 51.96 106.17
N ARG A 331 -66.60 51.09 106.80
CA ARG A 331 -65.49 50.29 106.24
C ARG A 331 -65.22 49.20 107.27
N ARG A 332 -65.08 47.91 106.97
CA ARG A 332 -64.46 47.14 105.86
C ARG A 332 -64.81 45.64 106.11
N PRO A 333 -64.30 44.64 105.34
CA PRO A 333 -63.65 44.66 104.03
C PRO A 333 -64.23 43.63 103.03
N TRP A 334 -63.70 43.68 101.82
CA TRP A 334 -64.17 43.09 100.57
C TRP A 334 -63.77 41.63 100.31
N GLY A 335 -64.56 40.98 99.44
CA GLY A 335 -64.12 39.86 98.60
C GLY A 335 -65.30 39.04 98.03
N ARG A 336 -65.82 39.38 96.85
CA ARG A 336 -66.87 38.61 96.14
C ARG A 336 -66.52 38.33 94.68
N ARG A 337 -66.70 37.05 94.31
CA ARG A 337 -67.33 36.42 93.11
C ARG A 337 -66.69 36.68 91.74
N ALA A 338 -66.48 35.69 90.85
CA ALA A 338 -67.19 34.45 90.44
C ALA A 338 -68.25 34.62 89.33
N GLY A 339 -68.03 33.91 88.22
CA GLY A 339 -68.97 33.48 87.17
C GLY A 339 -69.04 34.39 85.94
N GLN A 340 -69.27 33.97 84.69
CA GLN A 340 -69.54 32.67 84.03
C GLN A 340 -69.51 32.96 82.50
N GLY A 341 -69.38 31.93 81.64
CA GLY A 341 -69.99 31.93 80.30
C GLY A 341 -69.06 31.70 79.09
N ARG A 342 -69.44 30.71 78.26
CA ARG A 342 -68.84 30.08 77.06
C ARG A 342 -70.03 29.94 76.04
N PRO A 343 -69.95 29.34 74.82
CA PRO A 343 -69.08 29.46 73.62
C PRO A 343 -69.91 29.57 72.28
N PRO A 344 -69.64 28.88 71.12
CA PRO A 344 -69.04 29.37 69.85
C PRO A 344 -69.96 29.09 68.59
N PRO A 345 -69.55 28.99 67.28
CA PRO A 345 -68.53 28.06 66.68
C PRO A 345 -67.74 28.53 65.40
N ALA A 346 -66.86 27.63 64.90
CA ALA A 346 -66.25 27.48 63.55
C ALA A 346 -65.21 28.53 63.08
N GLY A 347 -64.11 28.26 62.36
CA GLY A 347 -63.49 27.07 61.75
C GLY A 347 -62.38 27.51 60.77
N GLN A 348 -61.38 26.62 60.52
CA GLN A 348 -60.34 26.62 59.45
C GLN A 348 -59.12 27.56 59.65
N GLY A 349 -57.85 27.19 59.46
CA GLY A 349 -57.19 25.95 59.02
C GLY A 349 -55.64 26.09 59.07
N THR A 350 -54.97 25.01 59.50
CA THR A 350 -53.71 24.39 59.03
C THR A 350 -52.36 25.16 58.82
N ALA A 351 -51.37 24.78 59.66
CA ALA A 351 -50.03 24.17 59.35
C ALA A 351 -48.93 25.00 58.59
N PRO A 352 -47.60 24.67 58.69
CA PRO A 352 -47.02 23.36 59.02
C PRO A 352 -45.74 23.28 59.89
N LEU A 353 -45.49 22.05 60.36
CA LEU A 353 -44.24 21.49 60.91
C LEU A 353 -43.59 20.59 59.85
N ARG A 354 -42.25 20.60 59.71
CA ARG A 354 -41.34 19.47 60.06
C ARG A 354 -39.92 19.61 59.48
N ARG A 355 -38.98 19.09 60.28
CA ARG A 355 -37.55 18.86 59.98
C ARG A 355 -37.34 17.59 59.14
N ARG A 356 -36.18 17.58 58.46
CA ARG A 356 -35.29 16.48 58.01
C ARG A 356 -35.72 15.03 58.28
N ALA A 357 -35.53 14.18 57.27
CA ALA A 357 -34.98 12.82 57.41
C ALA A 357 -34.30 12.38 56.10
N TRP A 358 -33.16 11.71 56.25
CA TRP A 358 -32.42 10.96 55.25
C TRP A 358 -33.00 9.54 55.11
N GLU A 359 -32.75 8.95 53.94
CA GLU A 359 -32.36 7.55 53.66
C GLU A 359 -33.35 6.41 53.32
N GLN A 360 -32.93 5.72 52.26
CA GLN A 360 -33.12 4.33 51.82
C GLN A 360 -34.22 4.00 50.79
N GLY A 361 -33.73 3.35 49.72
CA GLY A 361 -34.46 3.06 48.49
C GLY A 361 -35.14 1.69 48.46
N LYS A 362 -35.75 1.40 47.30
CA LYS A 362 -35.83 0.06 46.70
C LYS A 362 -36.38 0.16 45.27
N TYR A 363 -35.80 -0.70 44.45
CA TYR A 363 -36.14 -1.10 43.09
C TYR A 363 -37.64 -1.28 42.82
N THR A 364 -38.07 -0.93 41.60
CA THR A 364 -38.77 -1.84 40.65
C THR A 364 -38.88 -1.17 39.27
N GLY A 365 -38.47 -1.86 38.20
CA GLY A 365 -38.78 -1.51 36.80
C GLY A 365 -40.23 -1.85 36.42
N PRO A 366 -40.67 -1.46 35.20
CA PRO A 366 -40.75 -2.41 34.07
C PRO A 366 -40.23 -1.76 32.75
N ILE A 367 -39.50 -2.46 31.85
CA ILE A 367 -39.90 -3.39 30.77
C ILE A 367 -41.09 -2.92 29.91
N LEU A 368 -40.79 -2.45 28.69
CA LEU A 368 -41.55 -2.53 27.42
C LEU A 368 -40.61 -2.00 26.32
N LEU A 369 -39.92 -2.80 25.50
CA LEU A 369 -40.36 -3.61 24.33
C LEU A 369 -41.10 -2.82 23.24
N HIS A 370 -40.35 -2.46 22.19
CA HIS A 370 -40.75 -2.49 20.77
C HIS A 370 -39.42 -2.44 19.96
N ALA A 371 -38.87 -3.52 19.43
CA ALA A 371 -39.34 -4.40 18.35
C ALA A 371 -39.57 -3.64 17.04
N GLY A 372 -38.59 -3.76 16.14
CA GLY A 372 -38.75 -3.49 14.72
C GLY A 372 -39.55 -4.58 14.02
N CYS A 373 -40.02 -4.26 12.82
CA CYS A 373 -40.49 -5.20 11.83
C CYS A 373 -40.27 -4.62 10.42
N VAL A 374 -39.62 -5.46 9.60
CA VAL A 374 -39.64 -5.61 8.13
C VAL A 374 -39.09 -4.49 7.28
#